data_AF-A0A8B8LIA2-F1
#
_entry.id   AF-A0A8B8LIA2-F1
#
_cell.length_a   1.000
_cell.length_b   1.000
_cell.length_c   1.000
_cell.angle_alpha   90.00
_cell.angle_beta   90.00
_cell.angle_gamma   90.00
#
_symmetry.space_group_name_H-M   'P 1'
#
loop_
_entity.id
_entity.type
_entity.pdbx_description
1 polymer ?
#
loop_
_entity_poly.entity_id
_entity_poly.type
_entity_poly.pdbx_seq_one_letter_code
_entity_poly.pdbx_strand_id
1 'polypeptide(L)'
;MRFFSFVIFSSLLLKLSLGDVGTATSYGPPYIPTACGGNMARQFPPGNLFVAVDEGLWDNGAACGRKYRIRCVSGNNKPCKGGSIDVKVVDFCASSPCPSTLLMSSDAFAAISRFPRAKINIEFTQ
;
A
#
# COMPACT_ATOMS: atom_id res chain seq x y z
N MET A 1 -57.76 -20.73 4.78
CA MET A 1 -56.92 -19.52 4.87
C MET A 1 -55.47 -19.97 4.79
N ARG A 2 -54.80 -19.76 3.65
CA ARG A 2 -53.42 -20.22 3.43
C ARG A 2 -52.46 -19.07 3.76
N PHE A 3 -51.74 -19.20 4.88
CA PHE A 3 -50.68 -18.28 5.27
C PHE A 3 -49.46 -18.47 4.38
N PHE A 4 -49.21 -17.53 3.47
CA PHE A 4 -47.97 -17.45 2.70
C PHE A 4 -46.89 -16.80 3.61
N SER A 5 -46.06 -17.64 4.23
CA SER A 5 -44.91 -17.16 5.01
C SER A 5 -43.75 -16.90 4.06
N PHE A 6 -43.59 -15.64 3.63
CA PHE A 6 -42.41 -15.20 2.88
C PHE A 6 -41.23 -15.02 3.85
N VAL A 7 -40.40 -16.07 3.99
CA VAL A 7 -39.15 -15.99 4.73
C VAL A 7 -38.13 -15.24 3.87
N ILE A 8 -37.92 -13.95 4.16
CA ILE A 8 -36.87 -13.13 3.55
C ILE A 8 -35.54 -13.54 4.17
N PHE A 9 -34.80 -14.42 3.49
CA PHE A 9 -33.44 -14.79 3.89
C PHE A 9 -32.48 -13.68 3.44
N SER A 10 -32.36 -12.62 4.24
CA SER A 10 -31.37 -11.56 4.04
C SER A 10 -29.99 -12.12 4.36
N SER A 11 -29.26 -12.56 3.33
CA SER A 11 -27.86 -12.96 3.45
C SER A 11 -27.03 -11.72 3.79
N LEU A 12 -26.63 -11.60 5.05
CA LEU A 12 -25.68 -10.62 5.52
C LEU A 12 -24.34 -10.89 4.79
N LEU A 13 -24.07 -10.18 3.70
CA LEU A 13 -22.78 -10.15 3.04
C LEU A 13 -21.77 -9.50 3.99
N LEU A 14 -21.20 -10.30 4.90
CA LEU A 14 -19.98 -9.95 5.61
C LEU A 14 -18.89 -9.79 4.55
N LYS A 15 -18.63 -8.55 4.13
CA LYS A 15 -17.45 -8.21 3.32
C LYS A 15 -16.22 -8.46 4.19
N LEU A 16 -15.70 -9.68 4.17
CA LEU A 16 -14.38 -9.98 4.67
C LEU A 16 -13.40 -9.31 3.70
N SER A 17 -12.98 -8.07 3.98
CA SER A 17 -11.86 -7.48 3.23
C SER A 17 -10.60 -8.23 3.66
N LEU A 18 -10.20 -9.21 2.85
CA LEU A 18 -8.90 -9.86 3.03
C LEU A 18 -7.82 -8.83 2.64
N GLY A 19 -7.02 -8.41 3.60
CA GLY A 19 -5.83 -7.61 3.33
C GLY A 19 -4.72 -8.48 2.76
N ASP A 20 -4.04 -7.96 1.75
CA ASP A 20 -2.82 -8.57 1.25
C ASP A 20 -1.68 -8.33 2.23
N VAL A 21 -0.70 -9.22 2.25
CA VAL A 21 0.49 -9.13 3.09
C VAL A 21 1.72 -9.01 2.21
N GLY A 22 2.62 -8.12 2.58
CA GLY A 22 3.85 -7.90 1.85
C GLY A 22 4.96 -7.34 2.72
N THR A 23 6.03 -6.89 2.07
CA THR A 23 7.13 -6.20 2.76
C THR A 23 7.23 -4.76 2.27
N ALA A 24 7.76 -3.89 3.13
CA ALA A 24 8.08 -2.53 2.76
C ALA A 24 9.47 -2.11 3.25
N THR A 25 10.12 -1.27 2.45
CA THR A 25 11.32 -0.51 2.79
C THR A 25 11.14 0.95 2.36
N SER A 26 12.03 1.84 2.76
CA SER A 26 12.02 3.24 2.31
C SER A 26 13.00 3.48 1.17
N TYR A 27 12.72 4.48 0.35
CA TYR A 27 13.67 5.07 -0.58
C TYR A 27 13.71 6.60 -0.46
N GLY A 28 14.88 7.16 -0.76
CA GLY A 28 15.15 8.59 -0.69
C GLY A 28 14.99 9.29 -2.04
N PRO A 29 14.93 10.63 -2.06
CA PRO A 29 14.98 11.41 -3.28
C PRO A 29 16.32 11.23 -4.01
N PRO A 30 16.39 11.54 -5.32
CA PRO A 30 15.32 12.11 -6.14
C PRO A 30 14.17 11.13 -6.43
N TYR A 31 12.92 11.60 -6.32
CA TYR A 31 11.72 10.80 -6.55
C TYR A 31 11.19 10.85 -7.99
N ILE A 32 11.82 11.66 -8.84
CA ILE A 32 11.50 11.79 -10.27
C ILE A 32 12.74 11.40 -11.08
N PRO A 33 12.57 10.89 -12.31
CA PRO A 33 11.29 10.53 -12.95
C PRO A 33 10.66 9.28 -12.34
N THR A 34 9.34 9.19 -12.36
CA THR A 34 8.61 7.96 -12.05
C THR A 34 8.05 7.29 -13.30
N ALA A 35 7.74 6.01 -13.22
CA ALA A 35 7.08 5.27 -14.29
C ALA A 35 5.65 5.76 -14.59
N CYS A 36 4.92 6.31 -13.59
CA CYS A 36 3.54 6.78 -13.80
C CYS A 36 3.46 8.20 -14.35
N GLY A 37 4.26 9.13 -13.81
CA GLY A 37 4.13 10.56 -14.06
C GLY A 37 5.38 11.22 -14.65
N GLY A 38 6.45 10.46 -14.89
CA GLY A 38 7.72 10.99 -15.36
C GLY A 38 8.22 12.09 -14.43
N ASN A 39 8.53 13.25 -15.00
CA ASN A 39 9.05 14.42 -14.27
C ASN A 39 7.96 15.30 -13.62
N MET A 40 6.68 14.90 -13.63
CA MET A 40 5.59 15.72 -13.12
C MET A 40 5.52 15.69 -11.58
N ALA A 41 6.02 16.72 -10.90
CA ALA A 41 5.99 16.81 -9.43
C ALA A 41 4.56 16.77 -8.83
N ARG A 42 3.56 17.26 -9.58
CA ARG A 42 2.12 17.22 -9.20
C ARG A 42 1.55 15.81 -9.00
N GLN A 43 2.29 14.77 -9.34
CA GLN A 43 1.89 13.39 -9.10
C GLN A 43 1.98 13.00 -7.61
N PHE A 44 2.77 13.69 -6.79
CA PHE A 44 2.93 13.31 -5.39
C PHE A 44 1.75 13.80 -4.54
N PRO A 45 1.13 12.93 -3.72
CA PRO A 45 0.09 13.35 -2.78
C PRO A 45 0.66 14.18 -1.63
N PRO A 46 -0.19 14.92 -0.89
CA PRO A 46 0.22 15.67 0.29
C PRO A 46 0.99 14.82 1.29
N GLY A 47 2.01 15.40 1.93
CA GLY A 47 2.87 14.69 2.88
C GLY A 47 3.74 13.60 2.25
N ASN A 48 3.90 13.60 0.92
CA ASN A 48 4.64 12.60 0.16
C ASN A 48 4.19 11.16 0.47
N LEU A 49 2.90 10.93 0.74
CA LEU A 49 2.38 9.61 1.07
C LEU A 49 2.22 8.74 -0.18
N PHE A 50 3.34 8.27 -0.74
CA PHE A 50 3.37 7.50 -1.98
C PHE A 50 4.34 6.31 -1.93
N VAL A 51 4.17 5.41 -2.89
CA VAL A 51 4.97 4.19 -3.04
C VAL A 51 5.33 3.91 -4.50
N ALA A 52 6.46 3.23 -4.68
CA ALA A 52 6.74 2.41 -5.85
C ALA A 52 6.35 0.95 -5.54
N VAL A 53 5.83 0.24 -6.54
CA VAL A 53 5.38 -1.15 -6.38
C VAL A 53 6.32 -2.13 -7.09
N ASP A 54 6.35 -3.37 -6.61
CA ASP A 54 7.07 -4.47 -7.23
C ASP A 54 6.42 -4.97 -8.54
N GLU A 55 7.07 -5.95 -9.17
CA GLU A 55 6.61 -6.58 -10.40
C GLU A 55 5.23 -7.26 -10.25
N GLY A 56 4.91 -7.76 -9.05
CA GLY A 56 3.65 -8.45 -8.77
C GLY A 56 2.45 -7.51 -8.71
N LEU A 57 2.67 -6.26 -8.27
CA LEU A 57 1.62 -5.25 -8.16
C LEU A 57 1.58 -4.27 -9.33
N TRP A 58 2.65 -4.15 -10.12
CA TRP A 58 2.79 -3.14 -11.17
C TRP A 58 1.71 -3.16 -12.25
N ASP A 59 1.24 -4.35 -12.62
CA ASP A 59 0.11 -4.56 -13.53
C ASP A 59 0.24 -3.77 -14.86
N ASN A 60 1.44 -3.81 -15.45
CA ASN A 60 1.79 -3.08 -16.67
C ASN A 60 1.43 -1.57 -16.64
N GLY A 61 1.53 -0.95 -15.46
CA GLY A 61 1.21 0.46 -15.23
C GLY A 61 -0.24 0.74 -14.82
N ALA A 62 -1.13 -0.26 -14.83
CA ALA A 62 -2.49 -0.11 -14.31
C ALA A 62 -2.53 0.14 -12.79
N ALA A 63 -1.42 -0.09 -12.08
CA ALA A 63 -1.26 0.30 -10.68
C ALA A 63 -1.15 1.81 -10.47
N CYS A 64 -0.83 2.60 -11.49
CA CYS A 64 -0.62 4.03 -11.35
C CYS A 64 -1.85 4.75 -10.77
N GLY A 65 -1.64 5.49 -9.68
CA GLY A 65 -2.70 6.23 -8.99
C GLY A 65 -3.58 5.38 -8.06
N ARG A 66 -3.41 4.04 -8.06
CA ARG A 66 -4.05 3.14 -7.10
C ARG A 66 -3.68 3.57 -5.68
N LYS A 67 -4.64 3.48 -4.76
CA LYS A 67 -4.43 3.82 -3.35
C LYS A 67 -4.46 2.56 -2.52
N TYR A 68 -3.63 2.53 -1.48
CA TYR A 68 -3.61 1.44 -0.51
C TYR A 68 -3.67 2.03 0.89
N ARG A 69 -4.52 1.44 1.74
CA ARG A 69 -4.44 1.59 3.18
C ARG A 69 -3.44 0.58 3.71
N ILE A 70 -2.38 1.05 4.35
CA ILE A 70 -1.24 0.23 4.79
C ILE A 70 -1.07 0.30 6.30
N ARG A 71 -0.75 -0.84 6.91
CA ARG A 71 -0.35 -0.93 8.32
C ARG A 71 0.91 -1.76 8.47
N CYS A 72 1.81 -1.31 9.33
CA CYS A 72 2.97 -2.10 9.77
C CYS A 72 2.52 -3.20 10.75
N VAL A 73 2.82 -4.46 10.42
CA VAL A 73 2.47 -5.64 11.21
C VAL A 73 3.64 -6.07 12.08
N SER A 74 4.85 -6.16 11.50
CA SER A 74 6.04 -6.61 12.22
C SER A 74 7.34 -6.20 11.53
N GLY A 75 8.48 -6.50 12.17
CA GLY A 75 9.82 -6.31 11.64
C GLY A 75 10.87 -6.42 12.74
N ASN A 76 12.15 -6.38 12.36
CA ASN A 76 13.23 -6.47 13.34
C ASN A 76 13.24 -5.28 14.32
N ASN A 77 13.50 -5.54 15.61
CA ASN A 77 13.50 -4.53 16.68
C ASN A 77 12.16 -3.81 16.92
N LYS A 78 11.01 -4.43 16.60
CA LYS A 78 9.65 -3.86 16.82
C LYS A 78 9.50 -2.46 16.20
N PRO A 79 9.66 -2.34 14.87
CA PRO A 79 9.75 -1.06 14.18
C PRO A 79 8.40 -0.32 14.08
N CYS A 80 7.28 -1.03 14.17
CA CYS A 80 5.97 -0.44 13.91
C CYS A 80 5.57 0.62 14.95
N LYS A 81 5.09 1.77 14.47
CA LYS A 81 4.49 2.82 15.30
C LYS A 81 3.02 2.55 15.67
N GLY A 82 2.35 1.68 14.92
CA GLY A 82 0.90 1.45 15.02
C GLY A 82 0.11 2.37 14.08
N GLY A 83 -1.20 2.12 13.95
CA GLY A 83 -2.06 2.84 13.01
C GLY A 83 -1.86 2.46 11.54
N SER A 84 -2.65 3.07 10.67
CA SER A 84 -2.59 2.85 9.22
C SER A 84 -2.51 4.18 8.48
N ILE A 85 -1.91 4.16 7.29
CA ILE A 85 -1.83 5.33 6.40
C ILE A 85 -2.40 4.98 5.03
N ASP A 86 -2.88 6.00 4.32
CA ASP A 86 -3.30 5.86 2.93
C ASP A 86 -2.17 6.39 2.03
N VAL A 87 -1.69 5.56 1.11
CA VAL A 87 -0.63 5.91 0.15
C VAL A 87 -1.13 5.80 -1.28
N LYS A 88 -0.47 6.51 -2.20
CA LYS A 88 -0.71 6.40 -3.63
C LYS A 88 0.46 5.73 -4.35
N VAL A 89 0.17 4.82 -5.27
CA VAL A 89 1.17 4.28 -6.20
C VAL A 89 1.53 5.36 -7.22
N VAL A 90 2.82 5.68 -7.31
CA VAL A 90 3.34 6.69 -8.26
C VAL A 90 4.46 6.15 -9.13
N ASP A 91 5.00 4.97 -8.83
CA ASP A 91 6.20 4.48 -9.51
C ASP A 91 6.29 2.95 -9.56
N PHE A 92 7.20 2.46 -10.38
CA PHE A 92 7.60 1.07 -10.48
C PHE A 92 9.00 0.88 -9.90
N CYS A 93 9.20 -0.22 -9.18
CA CYS A 93 10.51 -0.55 -8.65
C CYS A 93 11.52 -0.85 -9.76
N ALA A 94 12.54 -0.01 -9.91
CA ALA A 94 13.53 -0.15 -10.97
C ALA A 94 14.51 -1.33 -10.78
N SER A 95 14.69 -1.80 -9.53
CA SER A 95 15.55 -2.93 -9.22
C SER A 95 14.84 -4.25 -9.50
N SER A 96 15.55 -5.22 -10.10
CA SER A 96 15.05 -6.58 -10.25
C SER A 96 16.02 -7.60 -9.64
N PRO A 97 15.60 -8.40 -8.65
CA PRO A 97 14.28 -8.36 -8.01
C PRO A 97 14.09 -7.10 -7.17
N CYS A 98 12.85 -6.61 -7.08
CA CYS A 98 12.54 -5.51 -6.17
C CYS A 98 12.83 -5.92 -4.70
N PRO A 99 13.45 -5.07 -3.86
CA PRO A 99 13.87 -5.49 -2.52
C PRO A 99 12.69 -5.65 -1.52
N SER A 100 11.51 -5.12 -1.87
CA SER A 100 10.27 -5.28 -1.10
C SER A 100 9.04 -5.04 -1.97
N THR A 101 7.88 -5.56 -1.55
CA THR A 101 6.60 -5.40 -2.26
C THR A 101 6.25 -3.93 -2.52
N LEU A 102 6.48 -3.07 -1.53
CA LEU A 102 6.31 -1.62 -1.63
C LEU A 102 7.58 -0.89 -1.23
N LEU A 103 8.11 -0.03 -2.11
CA LEU A 103 9.09 0.98 -1.73
C LEU A 103 8.34 2.24 -1.36
N MET A 104 8.45 2.67 -0.11
CA MET A 104 7.76 3.84 0.40
C MET A 104 8.65 5.07 0.31
N SER A 105 8.06 6.24 0.06
CA SER A 105 8.76 7.49 0.31
C SER A 105 9.26 7.55 1.76
N SER A 106 10.27 8.39 2.02
CA SER A 106 10.81 8.54 3.38
C SER A 106 9.74 9.00 4.37
N ASP A 107 8.83 9.87 3.95
CA ASP A 107 7.74 10.39 4.79
C ASP A 107 6.66 9.33 5.06
N ALA A 108 6.24 8.60 4.03
CA ALA A 108 5.27 7.49 4.16
C ALA A 108 5.82 6.41 5.10
N PHE A 109 7.09 6.04 4.92
CA PHE A 109 7.72 5.02 5.77
C PHE A 109 7.86 5.50 7.22
N ALA A 110 8.28 6.75 7.42
CA ALA A 110 8.40 7.35 8.75
C ALA A 110 7.06 7.43 9.49
N ALA A 111 5.93 7.49 8.78
CA ALA A 111 4.61 7.50 9.41
C ALA A 111 4.27 6.17 10.11
N ILE A 112 4.74 5.02 9.60
CA ILE A 112 4.42 3.69 10.15
C ILE A 112 5.59 2.97 10.82
N SER A 113 6.84 3.41 10.60
CA SER A 113 8.06 2.82 11.16
C SER A 113 8.85 3.80 12.03
N ARG A 114 9.42 3.30 13.12
CA ARG A 114 10.36 4.01 14.02
C ARG A 114 11.77 4.10 13.43
N PHE A 115 12.15 3.16 12.56
CA PHE A 115 13.49 3.09 12.01
C PHE A 115 13.43 3.30 10.50
N PRO A 116 14.10 4.32 9.94
CA PRO A 116 13.95 4.69 8.53
C PRO A 116 14.48 3.64 7.56
N ARG A 117 15.40 2.76 7.98
CA ARG A 117 16.04 1.74 7.14
C ARG A 117 15.63 0.30 7.49
N ALA A 118 14.57 0.13 8.28
CA ALA A 118 14.07 -1.22 8.57
C ALA A 118 13.44 -1.85 7.32
N LYS A 119 13.47 -3.17 7.23
CA LYS A 119 12.53 -3.94 6.41
C LYS A 119 11.38 -4.37 7.31
N ILE A 120 10.16 -4.00 6.94
CA ILE A 120 8.96 -4.27 7.72
C ILE A 120 7.99 -5.17 6.94
N ASN A 121 7.22 -5.96 7.67
CA ASN A 121 6.08 -6.68 7.13
C ASN A 121 4.84 -5.80 7.28
N ILE A 122 4.04 -5.72 6.23
CA ILE A 122 2.87 -4.86 6.15
C ILE A 122 1.64 -5.66 5.74
N GLU A 123 0.49 -5.22 6.19
CA GLU A 123 -0.81 -5.55 5.59
C GLU A 123 -1.29 -4.33 4.79
N PHE A 124 -1.90 -4.57 3.64
CA PHE A 124 -2.45 -3.51 2.81
C PHE A 124 -3.73 -3.92 2.09
N THR A 125 -4.64 -2.97 1.93
CA THR A 125 -5.92 -3.13 1.21
C THR A 125 -6.13 -1.96 0.29
N GLN A 126 -6.71 -2.20 -0.89
CA GLN A 126 -7.12 -1.15 -1.82
C GLN A 126 -8.42 -0.45 -1.38
#